data_AF-A0A0W0S8P6-F1
#
_entry.id   AF-A0A0W0S8P6-F1
#
_cell.length_a   1.000
_cell.length_b   1.000
_cell.length_c   1.000
_cell.angle_alpha   90.00
_cell.angle_beta   90.00
_cell.angle_gamma   90.00
#
_symmetry.space_group_name_H-M   'P 1'
#
loop_
_entity.id
_entity.type
_entity.pdbx_description
1 polymer ?
#
loop_
_entity_poly.entity_id
_entity_poly.type
_entity_poly.pdbx_seq_one_letter_code
_entity_poly.pdbx_strand_id
1 'polypeptide(L)'
;MIYLSIPPGKVFKKVVEIDEHGCPKEAKDCFVDLEDGSIIELQDLIKSALQNMGRKSHITLEAFTIYLKTPPNTEDYFLAYTPNHNGKYPTEVEPEVVMGKNVQKYNPGAHTKYGSFWHSELYLKAEKKLQVAEKMLEQKENRQHVGDSPNPT
;
A
#
# COMPACT_ATOMS: atom_id res chain seq x y z
N MET A 1 9.40 3.72 -1.40
CA MET A 1 8.44 3.87 -2.50
C MET A 1 7.09 4.26 -1.93
N ILE A 2 6.45 5.24 -2.54
CA ILE A 2 5.11 5.73 -2.23
C ILE A 2 4.28 5.69 -3.52
N TYR A 3 2.97 5.87 -3.41
CA TYR A 3 2.08 5.89 -4.57
C TYR A 3 1.30 7.19 -4.59
N LEU A 4 1.28 7.88 -5.72
CA LEU A 4 0.56 9.14 -5.90
C LEU A 4 -0.68 8.87 -6.75
N SER A 5 -1.85 9.33 -6.32
CA SER A 5 -3.00 9.36 -7.23
C SER A 5 -2.72 10.36 -8.35
N ILE A 6 -3.01 10.00 -9.59
CA ILE A 6 -2.80 10.89 -10.73
C ILE A 6 -4.03 11.82 -10.83
N PRO A 7 -3.87 13.15 -10.76
CA PRO A 7 -4.99 14.06 -10.98
C PRO A 7 -5.57 13.90 -12.38
N PRO A 8 -6.88 14.12 -12.57
CA PRO A 8 -7.50 14.00 -13.89
C PRO A 8 -6.85 14.97 -14.89
N GLY A 9 -6.58 14.49 -16.11
CA GLY A 9 -5.98 15.28 -17.19
C GLY A 9 -4.47 15.53 -17.07
N LYS A 10 -3.83 15.13 -15.96
CA LYS A 10 -2.41 15.43 -15.72
C LYS A 10 -1.51 14.23 -15.98
N VAL A 11 -0.33 14.53 -16.50
CA VAL A 11 0.72 13.55 -16.80
C VAL A 11 1.98 13.90 -16.02
N PHE A 12 2.67 12.87 -15.52
CA PHE A 12 3.96 13.06 -14.88
C PHE A 12 5.03 13.46 -15.91
N LYS A 13 5.78 14.53 -15.64
CA LYS A 13 6.95 14.93 -16.42
C LYS A 13 8.06 15.42 -15.50
N LYS A 14 9.29 15.05 -15.82
CA LYS A 14 10.48 15.67 -15.25
C LYS A 14 10.83 16.90 -16.07
N VAL A 15 10.74 18.07 -15.44
CA VAL A 15 11.01 19.37 -16.07
C VAL A 15 12.40 19.82 -15.66
N VAL A 16 13.24 20.16 -16.62
CA VAL A 16 14.54 20.79 -16.37
C VAL A 16 14.38 22.27 -16.68
N GLU A 17 14.45 23.11 -15.65
CA GLU A 17 14.52 24.55 -15.87
C GLU A 17 15.87 24.91 -16.49
N ILE A 18 15.88 25.88 -17.40
CA ILE A 18 17.11 26.42 -17.99
C ILE A 18 17.20 27.85 -17.49
N ASP A 19 18.35 28.22 -16.93
CA ASP A 19 18.62 29.60 -16.52
C ASP A 19 18.71 30.54 -17.72
N GLU A 20 18.58 31.85 -17.47
CA GLU A 20 18.76 32.91 -18.47
C GLU A 20 20.11 32.84 -19.21
N HIS A 21 21.07 32.11 -18.64
CA HIS A 21 22.42 31.90 -19.17
C HIS A 21 22.57 30.57 -19.93
N GLY A 22 21.48 29.83 -20.17
CA GLY A 22 21.51 28.55 -20.88
C GLY A 22 22.04 27.38 -20.04
N CYS A 23 22.30 27.58 -18.75
CA CYS A 23 22.74 26.53 -17.84
C CYS A 23 21.52 25.75 -17.32
N PRO A 24 21.57 24.41 -17.30
CA PRO A 24 20.49 23.62 -16.72
C PRO A 24 20.44 23.84 -15.21
N LYS A 25 19.28 24.27 -14.72
CA LYS A 25 18.94 24.27 -13.29
C LYS A 25 18.66 22.84 -12.82
N GLU A 26 18.48 22.71 -11.51
CA GLU A 26 18.02 21.45 -10.90
C GLU A 26 16.72 20.97 -11.58
N ALA A 27 16.65 19.69 -11.92
CA ALA A 27 15.43 19.08 -12.41
C ALA A 27 14.33 19.15 -11.33
N LYS A 28 13.07 19.13 -11.75
CA LYS A 28 11.90 19.02 -10.88
C LYS A 28 10.95 17.96 -11.42
N ASP A 29 10.25 17.28 -10.52
CA ASP A 29 9.23 16.31 -10.91
C ASP A 29 7.86 16.96 -10.78
N CYS A 30 7.08 16.96 -11.86
CA CYS A 30 5.83 17.71 -11.93
C CYS A 30 4.69 16.86 -12.49
N PHE A 31 3.47 17.16 -12.05
CA PHE A 31 2.27 16.84 -12.82
C PHE A 31 1.95 18.02 -13.72
N VAL A 32 1.91 17.78 -15.02
CA VAL A 32 1.64 18.79 -16.04
C VAL A 32 0.31 18.48 -16.70
N ASP A 33 -0.55 19.48 -16.75
CA ASP A 33 -1.76 19.45 -17.56
C ASP A 33 -1.44 19.79 -19.01
N LEU A 34 -1.91 18.97 -19.95
CA LEU A 34 -1.66 19.19 -21.37
C LEU A 34 -2.60 20.25 -21.96
N GLU A 35 -3.75 20.50 -21.33
CA GLU A 35 -4.76 21.43 -21.84
C GLU A 35 -4.57 22.83 -21.26
N ASP A 36 -4.55 22.94 -19.94
CA ASP A 36 -4.49 24.23 -19.23
C ASP A 36 -3.06 24.73 -18.98
N GLY A 37 -2.05 23.89 -19.21
CA GLY A 37 -0.65 24.21 -18.89
C GLY A 37 -0.38 24.34 -17.38
N SER A 38 -1.31 23.90 -16.52
CA SER A 38 -1.13 23.93 -15.07
C SER A 38 -0.05 22.93 -14.64
N ILE A 39 0.87 23.40 -13.80
CA ILE A 39 2.01 22.62 -13.30
C ILE A 39 1.88 22.47 -11.80
N ILE A 40 1.93 21.23 -11.32
CA ILE A 40 1.99 20.92 -9.89
C ILE A 40 3.38 20.36 -9.60
N GLU A 41 4.19 21.12 -8.86
CA GLU A 41 5.51 20.67 -8.41
C GLU A 41 5.38 19.66 -7.27
N LEU A 42 6.05 18.52 -7.39
CA LEU A 42 5.91 17.42 -6.44
C LEU A 42 6.83 17.55 -5.23
N GLN A 43 8.01 18.17 -5.37
CA GLN A 43 9.05 18.18 -4.35
C GLN A 43 8.56 18.75 -3.02
N ASP A 44 7.99 19.96 -3.02
CA ASP A 44 7.55 20.62 -1.78
C ASP A 44 6.34 19.93 -1.14
N LEU A 45 5.42 19.44 -1.97
CA LEU A 45 4.25 18.69 -1.52
C LEU A 45 4.63 17.35 -0.90
N ILE A 46 5.54 16.61 -1.53
CA ILE A 46 6.01 15.32 -1.03
C ILE A 46 6.88 15.53 0.21
N LYS A 47 7.78 16.52 0.21
CA LYS A 47 8.63 16.83 1.37
C LYS A 47 7.81 17.19 2.60
N SER A 48 6.83 18.08 2.46
CA SER A 48 5.94 18.47 3.57
C SER A 48 5.08 17.30 4.06
N ALA A 49 4.61 16.44 3.15
CA ALA A 49 3.88 15.24 3.50
C ALA A 49 4.76 14.21 4.23
N LEU A 50 6.00 14.00 3.76
CA LEU A 50 6.92 13.01 4.31
C LEU A 50 7.46 13.41 5.70
N GLN A 51 7.65 14.71 5.95
CA GLN A 51 8.02 15.21 7.28
C GLN A 51 6.96 14.92 8.35
N ASN A 52 5.68 14.85 7.95
CA ASN A 52 4.55 14.63 8.84
C ASN A 52 4.03 13.18 8.80
N MET A 53 4.87 12.22 8.36
CA MET A 53 4.57 10.78 8.42
C MET A 53 4.59 10.28 9.86
N GLY A 54 3.53 10.55 10.60
CA GLY A 54 3.19 9.72 11.75
C GLY A 54 2.82 8.29 11.31
N ARG A 55 1.95 7.63 12.08
CA ARG A 55 1.41 6.30 11.75
C ARG A 55 0.34 6.31 10.64
N LYS A 56 0.32 7.33 9.78
CA LYS A 56 -0.69 7.47 8.72
C LYS A 56 -0.39 6.49 7.57
N SER A 57 -1.44 5.99 6.92
CA SER A 57 -1.31 5.15 5.71
C SER A 57 -1.33 5.97 4.42
N HIS A 58 -2.01 7.12 4.45
CA HIS A 58 -2.17 8.03 3.33
C HIS A 58 -2.25 9.48 3.81
N ILE A 59 -1.97 10.42 2.91
CA ILE A 59 -2.02 11.87 3.11
C ILE A 59 -2.78 12.45 1.91
N THR A 60 -3.93 13.05 2.18
CA THR A 60 -4.74 13.72 1.15
C THR A 60 -4.28 15.17 1.04
N LEU A 61 -3.86 15.59 -0.16
CA LEU A 61 -3.59 16.97 -0.51
C LEU A 61 -4.75 17.49 -1.38
N GLU A 62 -4.82 18.80 -1.58
CA GLU A 62 -5.85 19.43 -2.42
C GLU A 62 -5.80 18.92 -3.87
N ALA A 63 -4.60 18.68 -4.39
CA ALA A 63 -4.42 18.25 -5.78
C ALA A 63 -4.39 16.72 -5.98
N PHE A 64 -3.88 15.97 -5.02
CA PHE A 64 -3.75 14.51 -5.10
C PHE A 64 -3.57 13.85 -3.73
N THR A 65 -3.69 12.53 -3.68
CA THR A 65 -3.46 11.73 -2.48
C THR A 65 -2.14 10.96 -2.58
N ILE A 66 -1.38 10.97 -1.48
CA ILE A 66 -0.14 10.21 -1.30
C ILE A 66 -0.43 8.99 -0.44
N TYR A 67 -0.18 7.80 -0.97
CA TYR A 67 -0.23 6.54 -0.23
C TYR A 67 1.18 6.09 0.13
N LEU A 68 1.44 5.96 1.44
CA LEU A 68 2.81 5.76 1.95
C LEU A 68 3.30 4.31 1.85
N LYS A 69 2.38 3.35 1.70
CA LYS A 69 2.71 1.91 1.70
C LYS A 69 2.10 1.17 0.52
N THR A 70 0.79 1.28 0.33
CA THR A 70 0.04 0.61 -0.72
C THR A 70 -1.14 1.48 -1.15
N PRO A 71 -1.44 1.56 -2.45
CA PRO A 71 -2.64 2.22 -2.95
C PRO A 71 -3.89 1.37 -2.64
N PRO A 72 -5.08 1.98 -2.71
CA PRO A 72 -6.34 1.28 -2.53
C PRO A 72 -6.56 0.23 -3.64
N ASN A 73 -7.30 -0.83 -3.32
CA ASN A 73 -7.60 -1.94 -4.24
C ASN A 73 -8.63 -1.51 -5.30
N THR A 74 -8.20 -0.68 -6.24
CA THR A 74 -9.04 -0.02 -7.25
C THR A 74 -8.44 -0.22 -8.64
N GLU A 75 -9.26 -0.05 -9.68
CA GLU A 75 -8.81 -0.06 -11.08
C GLU A 75 -8.12 1.25 -11.48
N ASP A 76 -8.05 2.20 -10.56
CA ASP A 76 -7.41 3.48 -10.77
C ASP A 76 -5.89 3.32 -10.97
N TYR A 77 -5.34 4.24 -11.74
CA TYR A 77 -3.90 4.34 -11.99
C TYR A 77 -3.25 5.25 -10.95
N PHE A 78 -2.09 4.80 -10.46
CA PHE A 78 -1.26 5.48 -9.50
C PHE A 78 0.16 5.60 -10.03
N LEU A 79 0.87 6.65 -9.63
CA LEU A 79 2.28 6.79 -9.92
C LEU A 79 3.09 6.13 -8.80
N ALA A 80 3.80 5.05 -9.10
CA ALA A 80 4.79 4.45 -8.21
C ALA A 80 6.03 5.33 -8.16
N TYR A 81 6.17 6.08 -7.07
CA TYR A 81 7.18 7.13 -6.92
C TYR A 81 8.17 6.78 -5.81
N THR A 82 9.46 7.00 -6.03
CA THR A 82 10.51 6.71 -5.06
C THR A 82 11.19 8.00 -4.61
N PRO A 83 10.74 8.62 -3.50
CA PRO A 83 11.24 9.92 -3.07
C PRO A 83 12.74 9.88 -2.82
N ASN A 84 13.45 10.87 -3.35
CA ASN A 84 14.87 11.05 -3.07
C ASN A 84 15.06 12.00 -1.89
N HIS A 85 15.88 11.63 -0.90
CA HIS A 85 16.14 12.40 0.32
C HIS A 85 14.85 12.98 0.94
N ASN A 86 13.84 12.12 1.17
CA ASN A 86 12.52 12.50 1.68
C ASN A 86 11.81 13.58 0.86
N GLY A 87 11.93 13.51 -0.48
CA GLY A 87 11.28 14.45 -1.39
C GLY A 87 12.02 15.78 -1.56
N LYS A 88 13.20 15.93 -0.97
CA LYS A 88 14.03 17.13 -1.15
C LYS A 88 14.52 17.27 -2.58
N TYR A 89 14.78 16.14 -3.24
CA TYR A 89 15.31 16.10 -4.60
C TYR A 89 14.35 15.34 -5.52
N PRO A 90 14.44 15.57 -6.83
CA PRO A 90 13.80 14.72 -7.82
C PRO A 90 14.18 13.27 -7.63
N THR A 91 13.23 12.43 -8.00
CA THR A 91 13.41 11.00 -8.03
C THR A 91 14.51 10.61 -9.02
N GLU A 92 15.41 9.72 -8.60
CA GLU A 92 16.50 9.20 -9.45
C GLU A 92 16.01 8.14 -10.45
N VAL A 93 14.99 7.37 -10.06
CA VAL A 93 14.43 6.25 -10.83
C VAL A 93 13.14 6.68 -11.52
N GLU A 94 13.04 6.53 -12.84
CA GLU A 94 11.82 6.94 -13.56
C GLU A 94 10.54 6.31 -12.94
N PRO A 95 9.55 7.14 -12.54
CA PRO A 95 8.33 6.62 -11.92
C PRO A 95 7.47 5.82 -12.92
N GLU A 96 6.91 4.72 -12.44
CA GLU A 96 6.04 3.85 -13.24
C GLU A 96 4.57 4.09 -12.92
N VAL A 97 3.71 4.03 -13.94
CA VAL A 97 2.25 4.06 -13.73
C VAL A 97 1.77 2.63 -13.46
N VAL A 98 1.14 2.42 -12.31
CA VAL A 98 0.67 1.13 -11.83
C VAL A 98 -0.82 1.17 -11.50
N MET A 99 -1.54 0.07 -11.73
CA MET A 99 -2.93 -0.05 -11.32
C MET A 99 -3.02 -0.48 -9.84
N GLY A 100 -3.93 0.11 -9.07
CA GLY A 100 -4.05 -0.17 -7.63
C GLY A 100 -4.18 -1.66 -7.29
N LYS A 101 -5.04 -2.38 -8.05
CA LYS A 101 -5.22 -3.84 -7.96
C LYS A 101 -3.92 -4.64 -8.14
N ASN A 102 -3.04 -4.22 -9.04
CA ASN A 102 -1.80 -4.95 -9.37
C ASN A 102 -0.74 -4.82 -8.28
N VAL A 103 -0.80 -3.75 -7.49
CA VAL A 103 0.15 -3.45 -6.42
C VAL A 103 -0.18 -4.23 -5.14
N GLN A 104 -1.44 -4.59 -4.94
CA GLN A 104 -1.88 -5.34 -3.77
C GLN A 104 -1.35 -6.77 -3.84
N LYS A 105 -0.16 -6.98 -3.29
CA LYS A 105 0.35 -8.34 -3.03
C LYS A 105 -0.46 -8.94 -1.90
N TYR A 106 -0.92 -10.18 -2.10
CA TYR A 106 -1.51 -10.98 -1.03
C TYR A 106 -0.56 -10.99 0.17
N ASN A 107 -0.99 -10.37 1.27
CA ASN A 107 -0.24 -10.40 2.53
C ASN A 107 -0.94 -11.39 3.47
N PRO A 108 -0.47 -12.64 3.58
CA PRO A 108 -1.09 -13.63 4.44
C PRO A 108 -1.23 -13.08 5.87
N GLY A 109 -0.24 -12.35 6.40
CA GLY A 109 -0.30 -11.77 7.76
C GLY A 109 -1.40 -10.73 7.99
N ALA A 110 -1.91 -10.05 6.94
CA ALA A 110 -3.03 -9.11 7.05
C ALA A 110 -4.40 -9.82 6.92
N HIS A 111 -4.44 -10.95 6.22
CA HIS A 111 -5.64 -11.76 6.04
C HIS A 111 -5.77 -12.86 7.10
N THR A 112 -4.69 -13.18 7.79
CA THR A 112 -4.66 -14.21 8.83
C THR A 112 -4.73 -13.54 10.19
N LYS A 113 -5.92 -13.57 10.81
CA LYS A 113 -6.02 -13.37 12.26
C LYS A 113 -5.26 -14.49 12.98
N TYR A 114 -4.67 -14.20 14.13
CA TYR A 114 -4.01 -15.22 14.95
C TYR A 114 -4.88 -16.48 15.08
N GLY A 115 -4.37 -17.64 14.68
CA GLY A 115 -5.10 -18.92 14.67
C GLY A 115 -5.89 -19.28 13.39
N SER A 116 -5.95 -18.41 12.37
CA SER A 116 -6.80 -18.63 11.18
C SER A 116 -6.11 -19.26 9.97
N PHE A 117 -4.77 -19.38 9.97
CA PHE A 117 -3.99 -19.91 8.83
C PHE A 117 -4.35 -21.37 8.49
N TRP A 118 -4.88 -22.14 9.46
CA TRP A 118 -5.26 -23.53 9.25
C TRP A 118 -6.76 -23.76 9.01
N HIS A 119 -7.61 -22.73 9.15
CA HIS A 119 -9.07 -22.91 9.15
C HIS A 119 -9.78 -22.44 7.88
N SER A 120 -9.21 -21.51 7.10
CA SER A 120 -10.00 -20.79 6.08
C SER A 120 -9.85 -21.27 4.63
N GLU A 121 -8.83 -22.05 4.25
CA GLU A 121 -8.65 -22.45 2.84
C GLU A 121 -8.21 -23.90 2.61
N LEU A 122 -8.30 -24.79 3.59
CA LEU A 122 -8.16 -26.21 3.30
C LEU A 122 -9.49 -26.72 2.72
N TYR A 123 -9.50 -27.04 1.42
CA TYR A 123 -10.54 -27.86 0.77
C TYR A 123 -10.49 -29.28 1.36
N LEU A 124 -10.89 -29.42 2.63
CA LEU A 124 -11.06 -30.70 3.26
C LEU A 124 -12.29 -31.37 2.64
N LYS A 125 -12.12 -32.60 2.15
CA LYS A 125 -13.24 -33.48 1.80
C LYS A 125 -14.21 -33.57 2.98
N ALA A 126 -15.50 -33.73 2.71
CA ALA A 126 -16.56 -33.71 3.73
C ALA A 126 -16.27 -34.65 4.93
N GLU A 127 -15.71 -35.83 4.66
CA GLU A 127 -15.30 -36.81 5.68
C GLU A 127 -14.25 -36.25 6.66
N LYS A 128 -13.26 -35.52 6.16
CA LYS A 128 -12.22 -34.91 7.01
C LYS A 128 -12.76 -33.73 7.82
N LYS A 129 -13.76 -33.01 7.31
CA LYS A 129 -14.44 -31.95 8.06
C LYS A 129 -15.18 -32.54 9.28
N LEU A 130 -15.83 -33.68 9.10
CA LEU A 130 -16.49 -34.43 10.19
C LEU A 130 -15.49 -34.86 11.26
N GLN A 131 -14.37 -35.47 10.87
CA GLN A 131 -13.33 -35.90 11.83
C GLN A 131 -12.74 -34.73 12.62
N VAL A 132 -12.56 -33.57 11.99
CA VAL A 132 -12.07 -32.37 12.67
C VAL A 132 -13.11 -31.87 13.67
N ALA A 133 -14.40 -31.87 13.32
CA ALA A 133 -15.47 -31.47 14.22
C ALA A 133 -15.57 -32.39 15.46
N GLU A 134 -15.45 -33.70 15.28
CA GLU A 134 -15.43 -34.68 16.38
C GLU A 134 -14.26 -34.43 17.33
N LYS A 135 -13.04 -34.25 16.81
CA LYS A 135 -11.85 -33.95 17.63
C LYS A 135 -11.93 -32.59 18.33
N MET A 136 -12.56 -31.59 17.69
CA MET A 136 -12.79 -30.30 18.33
C MET A 136 -13.77 -30.40 19.50
N LEU A 137 -14.78 -31.26 19.38
CA LEU A 137 -15.76 -31.51 20.43
C LEU A 137 -15.11 -32.25 21.62
N GLU A 138 -14.33 -33.29 21.34
CA GLU A 138 -13.53 -34.03 22.35
C GLU A 138 -12.56 -33.10 23.10
N GLN A 139 -11.85 -32.23 22.39
CA GLN A 139 -10.98 -31.23 23.03
C GLN A 139 -11.76 -30.24 23.91
N LYS A 140 -12.98 -29.86 23.50
CA LYS A 140 -13.83 -28.96 24.26
C LYS A 140 -14.28 -29.61 25.56
N GLU A 141 -14.71 -30.88 25.51
CA GLU A 141 -15.11 -31.66 26.68
C GLU A 141 -13.92 -31.84 27.65
N ASN A 142 -12.75 -32.21 27.14
CA ASN A 142 -11.53 -32.33 27.94
C ASN A 142 -11.11 -31.01 28.63
N ARG A 143 -11.38 -29.86 27.99
CA ARG A 143 -11.10 -28.53 28.57
C ARG A 143 -12.16 -28.06 29.56
N GLN A 144 -13.37 -28.60 29.51
CA GLN A 144 -14.44 -28.27 30.45
C GLN A 144 -14.30 -29.01 31.78
N HIS A 145 -13.44 -30.04 31.84
CA HIS A 145 -13.10 -30.72 33.07
C HIS A 145 -12.22 -29.82 33.97
N VAL A 146 -12.59 -29.69 35.26
CA VAL A 146 -11.82 -28.94 36.27
C VAL A 146 -11.15 -29.94 37.21
N GLY A 147 -9.81 -30.05 37.13
CA GLY A 147 -8.96 -30.97 37.90
C GLY A 147 -7.74 -31.43 37.09
N ASP A 148 -6.69 -31.95 37.73
CA ASP A 148 -5.53 -32.55 37.03
C ASP A 148 -6.02 -33.73 36.18
N SER A 149 -6.13 -33.53 34.86
CA SER A 149 -6.75 -34.50 33.95
C SER A 149 -5.86 -35.74 33.75
N PRO A 150 -6.45 -36.95 33.83
CA PRO A 150 -6.03 -38.01 32.92
C PRO A 150 -7.21 -38.94 32.54
N ASN A 151 -8.26 -38.49 31.86
CA ASN A 151 -9.49 -39.30 31.63
C ASN A 151 -9.98 -40.11 32.86
N PRO A 152 -10.90 -39.56 33.67
CA PRO A 152 -12.00 -40.41 34.14
C PRO A 152 -13.31 -39.62 34.28
N THR A 153 -14.23 -39.72 33.33
CA THR A 153 -15.46 -40.53 33.40
C THR A 153 -16.10 -40.54 32.01
#